data_AF-D7LCX9-F1
#
_entry.id   AF-D7LCX9-F1
#
_cell.length_a   1.000
_cell.length_b   1.000
_cell.length_c   1.000
_cell.angle_alpha   90.00
_cell.angle_beta   90.00
_cell.angle_gamma   90.00
#
_symmetry.space_group_name_H-M   'P 1'
#
loop_
_entity.id
_entity.type
_entity.pdbx_description
1 polymer ?
#
loop_
_entity_poly.entity_id
_entity_poly.type
_entity_poly.pdbx_seq_one_letter_code
_entity_poly.pdbx_strand_id
1 'polypeptide(L)'
;MMISVNYERWASSRTFHVGDSLVFKYNKDFHDVTEVTHNDFKLCEPSKPLTRYETGSDTVILTKPGLQHFICGFPSHCDMGQKLQIHVLPASLGHVAAPVPGPVRSLSSLTSPSPSRLTDSPVNNVPQYQMGPSPAPLSVASYSSVWIGLCFLPLLSLFILV
;
A
#
# COMPACT_ATOMS: atom_id res chain seq x y z
N MET A 1 -21.74 24.07 -8.43
CA MET A 1 -21.61 23.37 -7.13
C MET A 1 -20.52 22.32 -7.27
N MET A 2 -19.36 22.51 -6.64
CA MET A 2 -18.30 21.49 -6.64
C MET A 2 -18.70 20.42 -5.63
N ILE A 3 -19.07 19.24 -6.12
CA ILE A 3 -19.32 18.08 -5.28
C ILE A 3 -17.94 17.58 -4.84
N SER A 4 -17.55 17.88 -3.60
CA SER A 4 -16.34 17.31 -3.02
C SER A 4 -16.56 15.81 -2.80
N VAL A 5 -15.67 14.98 -3.33
CA VAL A 5 -15.72 13.53 -3.15
C VAL A 5 -15.04 13.18 -1.83
N ASN A 6 -15.80 12.58 -0.90
CA ASN A 6 -15.24 12.08 0.36
C ASN A 6 -14.74 10.65 0.18
N TYR A 7 -13.44 10.50 -0.10
CA TYR A 7 -12.81 9.19 -0.30
C TYR A 7 -12.75 8.31 0.95
N GLU A 8 -12.74 8.90 2.14
CA GLU A 8 -12.80 8.15 3.40
C GLU A 8 -14.17 7.46 3.56
N ARG A 9 -15.25 8.19 3.28
CA ARG A 9 -16.61 7.62 3.26
C ARG A 9 -16.76 6.57 2.16
N TRP A 10 -16.18 6.82 0.98
CA TRP A 10 -16.16 5.85 -0.10
C TRP A 10 -15.44 4.57 0.36
N ALA A 11 -14.22 4.67 0.88
CA ALA A 11 -13.41 3.52 1.29
C ALA A 11 -14.06 2.71 2.42
N SER A 12 -14.61 3.39 3.44
CA SER A 12 -15.23 2.74 4.60
C SER A 12 -16.53 1.97 4.29
N SER A 13 -17.11 2.17 3.10
CA SER A 13 -18.30 1.44 2.65
C SER A 13 -17.97 0.28 1.71
N ARG A 14 -16.69 -0.09 1.58
CA ARG A 14 -16.22 -1.25 0.80
C ARG A 14 -15.31 -2.13 1.65
N THR A 15 -15.12 -3.37 1.19
CA THR A 15 -14.13 -4.29 1.73
C THR A 15 -13.20 -4.68 0.60
N PHE A 16 -11.89 -4.53 0.82
CA PHE A 16 -10.87 -4.83 -0.16
C PHE A 16 -10.13 -6.09 0.26
N HIS A 17 -9.86 -6.99 -0.67
CA HIS A 17 -9.06 -8.19 -0.47
C HIS A 17 -7.86 -8.20 -1.40
N VAL A 18 -6.84 -8.98 -1.05
CA VAL A 18 -5.77 -9.31 -1.99
C VAL A 18 -6.37 -9.98 -3.24
N GLY A 19 -6.00 -9.48 -4.41
CA GLY A 19 -6.54 -9.89 -5.72
C GLY A 19 -7.51 -8.88 -6.33
N ASP A 20 -8.11 -7.99 -5.52
CA ASP A 20 -8.97 -6.92 -6.03
C ASP A 20 -8.15 -5.88 -6.81
N SER A 21 -8.85 -5.04 -7.58
CA SER A 21 -8.24 -3.95 -8.34
C SER A 21 -8.91 -2.62 -8.01
N LEU A 22 -8.10 -1.56 -7.90
CA LEU A 22 -8.58 -0.18 -7.90
C LEU A 22 -8.39 0.42 -9.29
N VAL A 23 -9.45 0.95 -9.87
CA VAL A 23 -9.36 1.70 -11.14
C VAL A 23 -9.44 3.19 -10.86
N PHE A 24 -8.39 3.93 -11.19
CA PHE A 24 -8.33 5.39 -11.05
C PHE A 24 -8.51 6.05 -12.41
N LYS A 25 -9.62 6.77 -12.59
CA LYS A 25 -9.89 7.54 -13.81
C LYS A 25 -9.79 9.03 -13.54
N TYR A 26 -8.92 9.71 -14.29
CA TYR A 26 -8.66 11.12 -14.10
C TYR A 26 -8.10 11.81 -15.36
N ASN A 27 -8.19 13.14 -15.42
CA ASN A 27 -7.46 13.93 -16.40
C ASN A 27 -5.99 13.99 -15.97
N LYS A 28 -5.13 13.28 -16.70
CA LYS A 28 -3.69 13.18 -16.42
C LYS A 28 -2.92 14.50 -16.47
N ASP A 29 -3.49 15.55 -17.07
CA ASP A 29 -2.85 16.87 -17.13
C ASP A 29 -3.03 17.64 -15.80
N PHE A 30 -3.95 17.20 -14.93
CA PHE A 30 -4.28 17.86 -13.67
C PHE A 30 -4.17 16.94 -12.44
N HIS A 31 -4.08 15.63 -12.63
CA HIS A 31 -4.02 14.68 -11.53
C HIS A 31 -3.09 13.52 -11.87
N ASP A 32 -2.70 12.81 -10.83
CA ASP A 32 -1.93 11.58 -10.83
C ASP A 32 -2.44 10.69 -9.69
N VAL A 33 -1.89 9.48 -9.60
CA VAL A 33 -2.04 8.63 -8.43
C VAL A 33 -0.64 8.29 -7.95
N THR A 34 -0.33 8.71 -6.72
CA THR A 34 0.95 8.40 -6.09
C THR A 34 0.70 7.55 -4.85
N GLU A 35 1.21 6.31 -4.85
CA GLU A 35 1.24 5.44 -3.68
C GLU A 35 2.36 5.88 -2.74
N VAL A 36 2.05 6.03 -1.45
CA VAL A 36 2.95 6.61 -0.46
C VAL A 36 2.95 5.85 0.86
N THR A 37 3.92 6.15 1.72
CA THR A 37 3.91 5.67 3.11
C THR A 37 2.79 6.33 3.91
N HIS A 38 2.45 5.75 5.06
CA HIS A 38 1.46 6.36 5.96
C HIS A 38 1.86 7.77 6.44
N ASN A 39 3.16 8.01 6.67
CA ASN A 39 3.66 9.32 7.08
C ASN A 39 3.49 10.35 5.96
N ASP A 40 3.88 9.99 4.75
CA ASP A 40 3.80 10.86 3.57
C ASP A 40 2.34 11.11 3.16
N PHE A 41 1.45 10.14 3.37
CA PHE A 41 0.01 10.34 3.24
C PHE A 41 -0.51 11.40 4.21
N LYS A 42 -0.09 11.37 5.48
CA LYS A 42 -0.50 12.36 6.49
C LYS A 42 0.01 13.75 6.15
N LEU A 43 1.22 13.85 5.63
CA LEU A 43 1.88 15.11 5.29
C LEU A 43 1.58 15.60 3.87
N CYS A 44 0.86 14.82 3.06
CA CYS A 44 0.67 15.10 1.64
C CYS A 44 1.99 15.31 0.89
N GLU A 45 2.96 14.43 1.13
CA GLU A 45 4.32 14.52 0.61
C GLU A 45 4.55 13.55 -0.57
N PRO A 46 4.54 14.02 -1.83
CA PRO A 46 4.65 13.15 -3.00
C PRO A 46 6.10 12.91 -3.46
N SER A 47 7.13 13.49 -2.81
CA SER A 47 8.52 13.45 -3.31
C SER A 47 9.18 12.07 -3.24
N LYS A 48 8.66 11.15 -2.43
CA LYS A 48 9.19 9.79 -2.24
C LYS A 48 8.12 8.73 -2.51
N PRO A 49 7.65 8.62 -3.75
CA PRO A 49 6.59 7.67 -4.09
C PRO A 49 7.08 6.24 -3.91
N LEU A 50 6.21 5.37 -3.39
CA LEU A 50 6.37 3.92 -3.52
C LEU A 50 6.13 3.50 -4.96
N THR A 51 5.13 4.09 -5.61
CA THR A 51 4.84 3.96 -7.03
C THR A 51 4.04 5.19 -7.48
N ARG A 52 4.20 5.60 -8.75
CA ARG A 52 3.43 6.68 -9.36
C ARG A 52 2.77 6.19 -10.64
N TYR A 53 1.53 6.61 -10.85
CA TYR A 53 0.70 6.30 -12.01
C TYR A 53 0.17 7.61 -12.62
N GLU A 54 0.32 7.77 -13.94
CA GLU A 54 0.13 9.05 -14.65
C GLU A 54 -0.61 8.88 -16.00
N THR A 55 -1.29 7.75 -16.22
CA THR A 55 -1.94 7.49 -17.53
C THR A 55 -3.32 8.15 -17.67
N GLY A 56 -3.96 8.51 -16.55
CA GLY A 56 -5.35 8.97 -16.51
C GLY A 56 -6.40 7.86 -16.45
N SER A 57 -5.99 6.59 -16.54
CA SER A 57 -6.84 5.42 -16.37
C SER A 57 -6.04 4.25 -15.82
N ASP A 58 -5.51 4.41 -14.61
CA ASP A 58 -4.62 3.42 -14.00
C ASP A 58 -5.38 2.32 -13.27
N THR A 59 -4.84 1.12 -13.29
CA THR A 59 -5.35 -0.02 -12.52
C THR A 59 -4.27 -0.47 -11.55
N VAL A 60 -4.60 -0.46 -10.26
CA VAL A 60 -3.73 -0.92 -9.17
C VAL A 60 -4.26 -2.24 -8.64
N ILE A 61 -3.48 -3.31 -8.78
CA ILE A 61 -3.82 -4.63 -8.25
C ILE A 61 -3.38 -4.71 -6.79
N LEU A 62 -4.29 -5.07 -5.89
CA LEU A 62 -4.02 -5.18 -4.47
C LEU A 62 -3.33 -6.52 -4.18
N THR A 63 -2.00 -6.51 -4.07
CA THR A 63 -1.21 -7.76 -3.95
C THR A 63 -0.85 -8.14 -2.52
N LYS A 64 -1.02 -7.22 -1.56
CA LYS A 64 -0.61 -7.43 -0.16
C LYS A 64 -1.68 -6.91 0.80
N PRO A 65 -1.92 -7.63 1.92
CA PRO A 65 -2.80 -7.14 2.97
C PRO A 65 -2.17 -5.96 3.70
N GLY A 66 -3.01 -5.16 4.35
CA GLY A 66 -2.60 -3.99 5.15
C GLY A 66 -3.16 -2.67 4.62
N LEU A 67 -2.74 -1.58 5.23
CA LEU A 67 -3.12 -0.23 4.81
C LEU A 67 -2.31 0.18 3.58
N GLN A 68 -3.01 0.62 2.55
CA GLN A 68 -2.41 1.25 1.37
C GLN A 68 -2.91 2.68 1.25
N HIS A 69 -2.02 3.59 0.84
CA HIS A 69 -2.26 5.01 0.86
C HIS A 69 -1.92 5.60 -0.50
N PHE A 70 -2.88 6.33 -1.08
CA PHE A 70 -2.77 6.98 -2.37
C PHE A 70 -3.07 8.47 -2.22
N ILE A 71 -2.30 9.31 -2.90
CA ILE A 71 -2.53 10.76 -2.96
C ILE A 71 -2.46 11.24 -4.40
N CYS A 72 -3.05 12.39 -4.69
CA CYS A 72 -2.64 13.18 -5.84
C CYS A 72 -1.44 14.06 -5.44
N GLY A 73 -0.34 13.96 -6.18
CA GLY A 73 0.90 14.71 -5.98
C GLY A 73 0.90 16.11 -6.61
N PHE A 74 -0.16 16.49 -7.33
CA PHE A 74 -0.30 17.87 -7.80
C PHE A 74 -0.45 18.85 -6.62
N PRO A 75 0.16 20.04 -6.69
CA PRO A 75 0.12 21.00 -5.58
C PRO A 75 -1.29 21.24 -5.05
N SER A 76 -1.44 21.25 -3.73
CA SER A 76 -2.70 21.44 -2.98
C SER A 76 -3.79 20.35 -3.11
N HIS A 77 -3.72 19.45 -4.11
CA HIS A 77 -4.79 18.49 -4.35
C HIS A 77 -4.97 17.50 -3.19
N CYS A 78 -3.87 16.96 -2.65
CA CYS A 78 -3.92 16.10 -1.48
C CYS A 78 -4.46 16.82 -0.24
N ASP A 79 -4.01 18.05 0.03
CA ASP A 79 -4.47 18.86 1.17
C ASP A 79 -5.95 19.23 1.07
N MET A 80 -6.46 19.38 -0.16
CA MET A 80 -7.87 19.57 -0.47
C MET A 80 -8.69 18.27 -0.42
N GLY A 81 -8.08 17.15 -0.02
CA GLY A 81 -8.75 15.89 0.22
C GLY A 81 -8.68 14.89 -0.92
N GLN A 82 -7.90 15.13 -1.99
CA GLN A 82 -7.65 14.13 -3.04
C GLN A 82 -6.64 13.08 -2.60
N LYS A 83 -7.05 12.26 -1.63
CA LYS A 83 -6.28 11.21 -0.99
C LYS A 83 -7.18 10.05 -0.59
N LEU A 84 -6.67 8.83 -0.68
CA LEU A 84 -7.38 7.60 -0.39
C LEU A 84 -6.54 6.71 0.53
N GLN A 85 -7.14 6.24 1.62
CA GLN A 85 -6.61 5.16 2.43
C GLN A 85 -7.58 3.98 2.36
N ILE A 86 -7.06 2.79 2.08
CA ILE A 86 -7.83 1.54 2.11
C ILE A 86 -7.18 0.54 3.06
N HIS A 87 -7.98 -0.37 3.59
CA HIS A 87 -7.50 -1.53 4.34
C HIS A 87 -7.76 -2.79 3.53
N VAL A 88 -6.68 -3.44 3.09
CA VAL A 88 -6.72 -4.65 2.29
C VAL A 88 -6.63 -5.86 3.20
N LEU A 89 -7.65 -6.71 3.18
CA LEU A 89 -7.68 -7.98 3.88
C LEU A 89 -6.92 -9.05 3.08
N PRO A 90 -6.49 -10.15 3.71
CA PRO A 90 -5.95 -11.30 2.98
C PRO A 90 -6.90 -11.78 1.88
N ALA A 91 -6.38 -12.50 0.89
CA ALA A 91 -7.20 -13.05 -0.18
C ALA A 91 -8.36 -13.85 0.41
N SER A 92 -9.57 -13.62 -0.11
CA SER A 92 -10.73 -14.41 0.31
C SER A 92 -10.57 -15.81 -0.26
N LEU A 93 -10.22 -16.77 0.61
CA LEU A 93 -10.41 -18.18 0.32
C LEU A 93 -11.92 -18.40 0.33
N GLY A 94 -12.60 -18.12 -0.79
CA GLY A 94 -14.04 -18.30 -0.91
C GLY A 94 -14.44 -19.66 -0.34
N HIS A 95 -15.64 -19.75 0.28
CA HIS A 95 -16.12 -20.93 1.01
C HIS A 95 -15.55 -22.23 0.44
N VAL A 96 -14.47 -22.73 1.05
CA VAL A 96 -14.03 -24.10 0.80
C VAL A 96 -15.18 -24.94 1.32
N ALA A 97 -15.93 -25.57 0.41
CA ALA A 97 -16.94 -26.54 0.79
C ALA A 97 -16.29 -27.46 1.81
N ALA A 98 -16.85 -27.52 3.02
CA ALA A 98 -16.32 -28.35 4.08
C ALA A 98 -16.08 -29.76 3.50
N PRO A 99 -14.94 -30.41 3.78
CA PRO A 99 -14.79 -31.80 3.45
C PRO A 99 -15.98 -32.55 4.04
N VAL A 100 -16.78 -33.20 3.20
CA VAL A 100 -17.84 -34.10 3.67
C VAL A 100 -17.19 -35.09 4.64
N PRO A 101 -17.72 -35.26 5.87
CA PRO A 101 -17.21 -36.28 6.77
C PRO A 101 -17.31 -37.66 6.11
N GLY A 102 -16.16 -38.19 5.69
CA GLY A 102 -16.06 -39.59 5.30
C GLY A 102 -16.22 -40.49 6.53
N PRO A 103 -16.66 -41.74 6.38
CA PRO A 103 -16.81 -42.66 7.50
C PRO A 103 -15.48 -42.85 8.25
N VAL A 104 -15.47 -42.59 9.54
CA VAL A 104 -14.32 -42.77 10.42
C VAL A 104 -13.99 -44.27 10.51
N ARG A 105 -12.82 -44.70 10.03
CA ARG A 105 -12.22 -45.98 10.46
C ARG A 105 -11.37 -45.71 11.69
N SER A 106 -11.86 -46.14 12.86
CA SER A 106 -11.06 -46.23 14.08
C SER A 106 -9.92 -47.22 13.90
N LEU A 107 -8.70 -46.80 14.22
CA LEU A 107 -7.64 -47.72 14.62
C LEU A 107 -6.93 -47.14 15.85
N SER A 108 -7.13 -47.82 16.97
CA SER A 108 -6.58 -47.47 18.27
C SER A 108 -5.07 -47.70 18.34
N SER A 109 -4.38 -46.70 18.92
CA SER A 109 -3.27 -46.78 19.88
C SER A 109 -2.14 -47.79 19.65
N LEU A 110 -0.89 -47.29 19.48
CA LEU A 110 0.30 -47.84 20.17
C LEU A 110 1.38 -46.75 20.38
N THR A 111 1.45 -46.25 21.62
CA THR A 111 2.65 -45.99 22.47
C THR A 111 3.95 -45.41 21.88
N SER A 112 4.34 -44.23 22.39
CA SER A 112 5.74 -43.76 22.49
C SER A 112 6.59 -44.67 23.38
N PRO A 113 7.93 -44.64 23.23
CA PRO A 113 8.73 -43.83 24.16
C PRO A 113 9.94 -43.10 23.53
N SER A 114 10.32 -41.97 24.14
CA SER A 114 11.64 -41.33 24.04
C SER A 114 12.60 -41.96 25.08
N PRO A 115 13.93 -41.98 24.85
CA PRO A 115 14.78 -41.10 25.68
C PRO A 115 16.11 -40.58 25.06
N SER A 116 16.29 -39.26 25.16
CA SER A 116 17.38 -38.44 25.76
C SER A 116 18.92 -38.63 25.56
N ARG A 117 19.61 -37.45 25.46
CA ARG A 117 20.99 -37.03 25.90
C ARG A 117 22.18 -37.34 24.97
N LEU A 118 23.28 -36.57 24.85
CA LEU A 118 23.84 -35.33 25.45
C LEU A 118 25.06 -34.87 24.58
N THR A 119 25.38 -33.55 24.60
CA THR A 119 26.72 -32.90 24.40
C THR A 119 27.45 -33.09 23.05
N ASP A 120 28.06 -32.07 22.42
CA ASP A 120 29.08 -31.19 22.98
C ASP A 120 29.23 -29.89 22.14
N SER A 121 29.60 -28.78 22.78
CA SER A 121 30.17 -27.57 22.14
C SER A 121 31.64 -27.50 22.52
N PRO A 122 32.56 -26.91 21.72
CA PRO A 122 32.94 -25.52 22.08
C PRO A 122 33.58 -24.65 20.97
N VAL A 123 33.75 -23.37 21.36
CA VAL A 123 34.74 -22.34 20.95
C VAL A 123 34.42 -21.39 19.78
N ASN A 124 34.07 -20.17 20.19
CA ASN A 124 34.57 -18.84 19.77
C ASN A 124 35.36 -18.71 18.46
N ASN A 125 35.01 -17.69 17.66
CA ASN A 125 35.92 -16.59 17.34
C ASN A 125 35.15 -15.42 16.68
N VAL A 126 35.20 -14.26 17.35
CA VAL A 126 34.77 -12.95 16.86
C VAL A 126 35.94 -12.32 16.11
N PRO A 127 35.67 -11.65 14.96
CA PRO A 127 36.38 -10.42 14.66
C PRO A 127 35.42 -9.23 14.59
N GLN A 128 35.62 -8.25 15.47
CA GLN A 128 35.08 -6.90 15.31
C GLN A 128 35.81 -6.19 14.18
N TYR A 129 35.07 -5.53 13.28
CA TYR A 129 35.57 -4.35 12.58
C TYR A 129 34.48 -3.29 12.47
N GLN A 130 34.78 -2.13 13.07
CA GLN A 130 34.06 -0.87 12.97
C GLN A 130 34.20 -0.31 11.55
N MET A 131 33.14 0.33 11.04
CA MET A 131 33.24 1.28 9.94
C MET A 131 32.48 2.54 10.33
N GLY A 132 33.19 3.67 10.32
CA GLY A 132 32.73 4.99 10.77
C GLY A 132 31.69 5.66 9.84
N PRO A 133 31.26 6.89 10.18
CA PRO A 133 30.21 7.60 9.47
C PRO A 133 30.73 8.21 8.16
N SER A 134 29.91 8.17 7.11
CA SER A 134 30.17 8.82 5.81
C SER A 134 29.19 9.98 5.60
N PRO A 135 29.63 11.10 4.97
CA PRO A 135 28.99 12.41 5.08
C PRO A 135 27.84 12.65 4.09
N ALA A 136 27.07 13.70 4.38
CA ALA A 136 25.97 14.24 3.57
C ALA A 136 26.43 14.78 2.20
N PRO A 137 25.51 14.87 1.22
CA PRO A 137 25.62 15.83 0.12
C PRO A 137 24.79 17.10 0.38
N LEU A 138 25.40 18.23 0.01
CA LEU A 138 24.83 19.58 -0.05
C LEU A 138 24.07 19.82 -1.36
N SER A 139 22.99 20.61 -1.23
CA SER A 139 22.39 21.61 -2.13
C SER A 139 22.55 21.51 -3.65
N VAL A 140 21.45 21.72 -4.38
CA VAL A 140 21.30 22.87 -5.30
C VAL A 140 19.81 23.15 -5.62
N ALA A 141 19.54 24.44 -5.81
CA ALA A 141 18.25 25.07 -6.01
C ALA A 141 17.56 24.69 -7.33
N SER A 142 16.23 24.85 -7.38
CA SER A 142 15.48 24.85 -8.63
C SER A 142 14.67 26.14 -8.77
N TYR A 143 14.72 26.71 -9.97
CA TYR A 143 14.23 28.02 -10.35
C TYR A 143 12.70 28.04 -10.46
N SER A 144 12.05 28.95 -9.75
CA SER A 144 10.61 29.22 -9.88
C SER A 144 10.36 30.05 -11.14
N SER A 145 9.68 29.47 -12.14
CA SER A 145 9.05 30.21 -13.23
C SER A 145 7.56 30.36 -12.91
N VAL A 146 7.16 31.56 -12.52
CA VAL A 146 5.76 31.93 -12.28
C VAL A 146 5.06 32.04 -13.63
N TRP A 147 4.15 31.10 -13.93
CA TRP A 147 3.18 31.25 -15.01
C TRP A 147 1.81 31.51 -14.39
N ILE A 148 1.39 32.77 -14.45
CA ILE A 148 0.02 33.19 -14.19
C ILE A 148 -0.81 32.74 -15.39
N GLY A 149 -1.57 31.67 -15.22
CA GLY A 149 -2.54 31.18 -16.20
C GLY A 149 -3.89 30.99 -15.53
N LEU A 150 -4.77 31.98 -15.71
CA LEU A 150 -6.17 31.96 -15.28
C LEU A 150 -7.00 31.00 -16.16
N CYS A 151 -7.95 30.32 -15.49
CA CYS A 151 -9.13 29.64 -16.03
C CYS A 151 -8.91 28.46 -17.00
N PHE A 152 -9.34 27.27 -16.60
CA PHE A 152 -10.58 26.61 -17.07
C PHE A 152 -10.79 25.36 -16.20
N LEU A 153 -11.89 25.30 -15.44
CA LEU A 153 -12.27 24.16 -14.61
C LEU A 153 -12.61 22.94 -15.50
N PRO A 154 -11.93 21.79 -15.38
CA PRO A 154 -12.52 20.52 -15.79
C PRO A 154 -13.08 19.83 -14.54
N LEU A 155 -14.40 19.66 -14.54
CA LEU A 155 -15.07 18.66 -13.69
C LEU A 155 -14.37 17.32 -13.86
N LEU A 156 -13.92 16.73 -12.76
CA LEU A 156 -13.38 15.38 -12.80
C LEU A 156 -13.83 14.61 -11.57
N SER A 157 -14.92 13.88 -11.77
CA SER A 157 -15.32 12.79 -10.88
C SER A 157 -14.26 11.70 -10.97
N LEU A 158 -13.51 11.48 -9.89
CA LEU A 158 -12.75 10.25 -9.70
C LEU A 158 -13.76 9.12 -9.50
N PHE A 159 -14.06 8.39 -10.57
CA PHE A 159 -14.82 7.15 -10.50
C PHE A 159 -13.86 6.03 -10.15
N ILE A 160 -13.79 5.67 -8.86
CA ILE A 160 -13.15 4.42 -8.46
C ILE A 160 -14.16 3.30 -8.68
N LEU A 161 -13.92 2.49 -9.71
CA LEU A 161 -14.63 1.25 -9.95
C LEU A 161 -13.87 0.13 -9.24
N VAL A 162 -14.59 -0.63 -8.42
CA VAL A 162 -14.17 -1.93 -7.86
C VAL A 162 -14.82 -3.00 -8.72
#